data_AF-A0A9P5Y8F9-F1
#
_entry.id   AF-A0A9P5Y8F9-F1
#
_cell.length_a   1.000
_cell.length_b   1.000
_cell.length_c   1.000
_cell.angle_alpha   90.00
_cell.angle_beta   90.00
_cell.angle_gamma   90.00
#
_symmetry.space_group_name_H-M   'P 1'
#
loop_
_entity.id
_entity.type
_entity.pdbx_description
1 polymer ?
#
loop_
_entity_poly.entity_id
_entity_poly.type
_entity_poly.pdbx_seq_one_letter_code
_entity_poly.pdbx_strand_id
1 'polypeptide(L)'
;MSSRNKLPQELVDMIVAEHEDNISTLRQCMLVSKSFLDPARRHFFRGINLGVDDDDVRSRHLYRRFRDVTTENPLILTYVRELCVTDNSSSHDPPKKPRW
;
A
#
# COMPACT_ATOMS: atom_id res chain seq x y z
N MET A 1 -18.58 31.23 24.10
CA MET A 1 -17.87 30.69 22.92
C MET A 1 -17.71 29.19 23.16
N SER A 2 -18.49 28.32 22.50
CA SER A 2 -18.32 26.87 22.67
C SER A 2 -17.02 26.43 22.03
N SER A 3 -16.05 26.02 22.85
CA SER A 3 -14.89 25.28 22.39
C SER A 3 -15.37 24.05 21.63
N ARG A 4 -15.06 23.94 20.33
CA ARG A 4 -15.23 22.66 19.63
C ARG A 4 -14.29 21.68 20.33
N ASN A 5 -14.85 20.76 21.12
CA ASN A 5 -14.13 19.64 21.69
C ASN A 5 -13.61 18.79 20.52
N LYS A 6 -12.40 19.10 20.05
CA LYS A 6 -11.72 18.31 19.05
C LYS A 6 -11.22 17.06 19.76
N LEU A 7 -11.51 15.90 19.19
CA LEU A 7 -10.92 14.65 19.64
C LEU A 7 -9.39 14.81 19.65
N PRO A 8 -8.70 14.45 20.75
CA PRO A 8 -7.24 14.42 20.78
C PRO A 8 -6.69 13.58 19.63
N GLN A 9 -5.60 14.05 19.01
CA GLN A 9 -5.02 13.38 17.85
C GLN A 9 -4.55 11.96 18.19
N GLU A 10 -4.06 11.72 19.41
CA GLU A 10 -3.68 10.38 19.88
C GLU A 10 -4.82 9.37 19.81
N LEU A 11 -6.07 9.80 20.06
CA LEU A 11 -7.23 8.92 19.93
C LEU A 11 -7.55 8.62 18.46
N VAL A 12 -7.37 9.60 17.56
CA VAL A 12 -7.52 9.37 16.12
C VAL A 12 -6.46 8.38 15.62
N ASP A 13 -5.22 8.55 16.05
CA ASP A 13 -4.11 7.70 15.65
C ASP A 13 -4.34 6.26 16.13
N MET A 14 -4.81 6.05 17.36
CA MET A 14 -5.21 4.73 17.85
C MET A 14 -6.35 4.13 17.04
N ILE A 15 -7.43 4.87 16.77
CA ILE A 15 -8.55 4.36 15.95
C ILE A 15 -8.07 3.89 14.58
N VAL A 16 -7.17 4.65 13.94
CA VAL A 16 -6.63 4.27 12.63
C VAL A 16 -5.71 3.05 12.74
N ALA A 17 -4.85 2.99 13.76
CA ALA A 17 -3.93 1.88 13.98
C ALA A 17 -4.66 0.54 14.19
N GLU A 18 -5.79 0.54 14.90
CA GLU A 18 -6.65 -0.66 15.07
C GLU A 18 -7.19 -1.23 13.75
N HIS A 19 -7.11 -0.47 12.66
CA HIS A 19 -7.60 -0.87 11.35
C HIS A 19 -6.49 -0.94 10.29
N GLU A 20 -5.22 -1.05 10.70
CA GLU A 20 -4.09 -0.95 9.77
C GLU A 20 -4.09 -2.02 8.66
N ASP A 21 -4.63 -3.21 8.93
CA ASP A 21 -4.73 -4.29 7.94
C ASP A 21 -5.97 -4.16 7.02
N ASN A 22 -6.89 -3.23 7.30
CA ASN A 22 -8.11 -3.05 6.54
C ASN A 22 -8.03 -1.84 5.60
N ILE A 23 -7.48 -2.07 4.41
CA ILE A 23 -7.31 -1.07 3.35
C ILE A 23 -8.61 -0.34 2.99
N SER A 24 -9.75 -1.03 3.00
CA SER A 24 -11.06 -0.43 2.72
C SER A 24 -11.46 0.60 3.79
N THR A 25 -11.25 0.26 5.06
CA THR A 25 -11.50 1.17 6.19
C THR A 25 -10.53 2.36 6.16
N LEU A 26 -9.23 2.11 5.97
CA LEU A 26 -8.23 3.18 5.87
C LEU A 26 -8.56 4.18 4.75
N ARG A 27 -9.07 3.68 3.61
CA ARG A 27 -9.54 4.54 2.51
C ARG A 27 -10.70 5.43 2.91
N GLN A 28 -11.64 4.92 3.71
CA GLN A 28 -12.73 5.72 4.25
C GLN A 28 -12.24 6.72 5.30
N CYS A 29 -11.34 6.32 6.20
CA CYS A 29 -10.74 7.21 7.21
C CYS A 29 -10.10 8.45 6.58
N MET A 30 -9.37 8.28 5.48
CA MET A 30 -8.78 9.40 4.73
C MET A 30 -9.81 10.46 4.27
N LEU A 31 -11.08 10.09 4.11
CA LEU A 31 -12.15 10.98 3.63
C LEU A 31 -12.96 11.64 4.75
N VAL A 32 -12.86 11.16 5.99
CA VAL A 32 -13.68 11.64 7.12
C VAL A 32 -13.29 13.06 7.52
N SER A 33 -12.01 13.30 7.79
CA SER A 33 -11.50 14.63 8.15
C SER A 33 -9.99 14.73 8.02
N LYS A 34 -9.45 15.96 8.08
CA LYS A 34 -8.00 16.21 8.02
C LYS A 34 -7.23 15.51 9.13
N SER A 35 -7.81 15.32 10.31
CA SER A 35 -7.16 14.63 11.45
C SER A 35 -6.94 13.14 11.17
N PHE A 36 -7.78 12.50 10.35
CA PHE A 36 -7.61 11.10 9.96
C PHE A 36 -6.72 10.91 8.74
N LEU A 37 -6.46 11.98 7.98
CA LEU A 37 -5.81 11.88 6.67
C LEU A 37 -4.36 11.37 6.75
N ASP A 38 -3.51 12.02 7.55
CA ASP A 38 -2.10 11.63 7.65
C ASP A 38 -1.92 10.25 8.30
N PRO A 39 -2.57 9.93 9.45
CA PRO A 39 -2.48 8.60 10.04
C PRO A 39 -2.96 7.52 9.08
N ALA A 40 -4.11 7.72 8.42
CA ALA A 40 -4.65 6.70 7.51
C ALA A 40 -3.76 6.50 6.28
N ARG A 41 -3.17 7.57 5.73
CA ARG A 41 -2.18 7.46 4.63
C ARG A 41 -0.94 6.66 5.05
N ARG A 42 -0.46 6.88 6.28
CA ARG A 42 0.71 6.18 6.82
C ARG A 42 0.53 4.67 6.83
N HIS A 43 -0.65 4.18 7.24
CA HIS A 43 -0.94 2.75 7.20
C HIS A 43 -1.33 2.29 5.78
N PHE A 44 -2.12 3.07 5.04
CA PHE A 44 -2.62 2.69 3.70
C PHE A 44 -1.49 2.52 2.68
N PHE A 45 -0.48 3.38 2.70
CA PHE A 45 0.67 3.32 1.80
C PHE A 45 1.88 2.62 2.42
N ARG A 46 1.75 2.02 3.62
CA ARG A 46 2.85 1.34 4.32
C ARG A 46 3.47 0.24 3.48
N GLY A 47 2.63 -0.61 2.91
CA GLY A 47 3.02 -1.76 2.09
C GLY A 47 2.56 -1.60 0.64
N ILE A 48 3.49 -1.77 -0.30
CA ILE A 48 3.22 -1.80 -1.73
C ILE A 48 3.72 -3.13 -2.29
N ASN A 49 2.83 -3.88 -2.91
CA ASN A 49 3.16 -5.12 -3.61
C ASN A 49 2.99 -4.92 -5.12
N LEU A 50 4.11 -4.99 -5.84
CA LEU A 50 4.18 -4.96 -7.29
C LEU A 50 4.38 -6.39 -7.79
N GLY A 51 3.32 -7.20 -7.62
CA GLY A 51 3.36 -8.60 -8.01
C GLY A 51 3.25 -8.79 -9.51
N VAL A 52 4.11 -9.65 -10.07
CA VAL A 52 3.94 -10.20 -11.41
C VAL A 52 3.00 -11.40 -11.31
N ASP A 53 1.77 -11.27 -11.81
CA ASP A 53 0.94 -12.44 -12.13
C ASP A 53 1.42 -13.00 -13.48
N ASP A 54 1.07 -14.24 -13.83
CA ASP A 54 1.30 -14.76 -15.20
C ASP A 54 0.63 -13.88 -16.29
N ASP A 55 -0.27 -12.98 -15.88
CA ASP A 55 -0.82 -11.89 -16.70
C ASP A 55 0.15 -10.68 -16.77
N ASP A 56 1.09 -10.78 -17.70
CA ASP A 56 2.07 -9.72 -18.03
C ASP A 56 1.43 -8.35 -18.34
N VAL A 57 0.17 -8.31 -18.80
CA VAL A 57 -0.53 -7.05 -19.05
C VAL A 57 -0.86 -6.35 -17.74
N ARG A 58 -1.41 -7.08 -16.77
CA ARG A 58 -1.78 -6.53 -15.45
C ARG A 58 -0.55 -5.98 -14.72
N SER A 59 0.55 -6.71 -14.76
CA SER A 59 1.80 -6.32 -14.10
C SER A 59 2.39 -5.04 -14.71
N ARG A 60 2.45 -4.94 -16.05
CA ARG A 60 2.87 -3.69 -16.72
C ARG A 60 2.00 -2.49 -16.34
N HIS A 61 0.69 -2.69 -16.19
CA HIS A 61 -0.21 -1.64 -15.74
C HIS A 61 0.07 -1.21 -14.29
N LEU A 62 0.37 -2.15 -13.39
CA LEU A 62 0.71 -1.84 -11.99
C LEU A 62 2.02 -1.06 -11.90
N TYR A 63 3.08 -1.47 -12.61
CA TYR A 63 4.35 -0.72 -12.63
C TYR A 63 4.18 0.69 -13.20
N ARG A 64 3.45 0.81 -14.31
CA ARG A 64 3.18 2.11 -14.92
C ARG A 64 2.39 3.01 -13.97
N ARG A 65 1.33 2.49 -13.35
CA ARG A 65 0.52 3.24 -12.38
C ARG A 65 1.34 3.66 -11.17
N PHE A 66 2.15 2.75 -10.61
CA PHE A 66 3.03 3.06 -9.50
C PHE A 66 4.01 4.18 -9.87
N ARG A 67 4.66 4.08 -11.03
CA ARG A 67 5.57 5.13 -11.55
C ARG A 67 4.85 6.46 -11.72
N ASP A 68 3.68 6.47 -12.34
CA ASP A 68 2.94 7.70 -12.62
C ASP A 68 2.49 8.36 -11.29
N VAL A 69 1.93 7.60 -10.35
CA VAL A 69 1.52 8.10 -9.01
C VAL A 69 2.70 8.66 -8.21
N THR A 70 3.85 7.98 -8.23
CA THR A 70 5.04 8.39 -7.46
C THR A 70 5.77 9.56 -8.10
N THR A 71 5.66 9.73 -9.42
CA THR A 71 6.18 10.90 -10.13
C THR A 71 5.31 12.14 -9.88
N GLU A 72 3.98 11.98 -9.92
CA GLU A 72 3.03 13.08 -9.65
C GLU A 72 2.99 13.48 -8.17
N ASN A 73 3.17 12.51 -7.26
CA ASN A 73 3.10 12.75 -5.83
C ASN A 73 4.23 12.01 -5.08
N PRO A 74 5.46 12.56 -5.10
CA PRO A 74 6.61 11.93 -4.48
C PRO A 74 6.48 11.80 -2.96
N LEU A 75 5.62 12.61 -2.32
CA LEU A 75 5.40 12.54 -0.87
C LEU A 75 4.77 11.21 -0.43
N ILE A 76 4.05 10.51 -1.33
CA ILE A 76 3.51 9.18 -1.04
C ILE A 76 4.62 8.19 -0.66
N LEU A 77 5.80 8.33 -1.29
CA LEU A 77 6.96 7.47 -1.00
C LEU A 77 7.46 7.60 0.44
N THR A 78 7.16 8.70 1.13
CA THR A 78 7.57 8.88 2.54
C THR A 78 6.79 7.98 3.50
N TYR A 79 5.62 7.48 3.08
CA TYR A 79 4.80 6.54 3.85
C TYR A 79 5.16 5.07 3.58
N VAL A 80 5.85 4.78 2.47
CA VAL A 80 6.19 3.41 2.05
C VAL A 80 7.30 2.87 2.95
N ARG A 81 7.02 1.77 3.64
CA ARG A 81 7.97 1.04 4.51
C ARG A 81 8.32 -0.34 3.96
N GLU A 82 7.39 -0.91 3.21
CA GLU A 82 7.50 -2.27 2.69
C GLU A 82 7.19 -2.21 1.19
N LEU A 83 8.18 -2.54 0.35
CA LEU A 83 8.02 -2.64 -1.10
C LEU A 83 8.41 -4.05 -1.53
N CYS A 84 7.45 -4.80 -2.06
CA CYS A 84 7.67 -6.14 -2.56
C CYS A 84 7.53 -6.15 -4.08
N VAL A 85 8.49 -6.80 -4.76
CA VAL A 85 8.45 -7.04 -6.20
C VAL A 85 8.63 -8.54 -6.37
N THR A 86 7.59 -9.23 -6.84
CA THR A 86 7.66 -10.68 -7.08
C THR A 86 7.84 -10.94 -8.56
N ASP A 87 8.93 -11.61 -8.92
CA ASP A 87 9.14 -12.16 -10.26
C ASP A 87 8.65 -13.61 -10.25
N ASN A 88 7.58 -13.88 -11.02
CA ASN A 88 7.01 -15.21 -11.15
C ASN A 88 7.69 -15.98 -12.30
N SER A 89 8.95 -15.67 -12.63
CA SER A 89 9.78 -16.51 -13.50
C SER A 89 9.85 -17.91 -12.91
N SER A 90 9.00 -18.77 -13.44
CA SER A 90 8.70 -20.11 -12.95
C SER A 90 9.97 -20.90 -12.71
N SER A 91 9.99 -21.62 -11.58
CA SER A 91 10.92 -22.70 -11.27
C SER A 91 11.17 -23.56 -12.50
N HIS A 92 12.25 -23.30 -13.22
CA HIS A 92 12.74 -24.15 -14.28
C HIS A 92 13.40 -25.34 -13.59
N ASP A 93 12.59 -26.35 -13.27
CA ASP A 93 13.10 -27.65 -12.86
C ASP A 93 14.08 -28.10 -13.97
N PRO A 94 15.36 -28.36 -13.67
CA PRO A 94 16.31 -28.77 -14.70
C PRO A 94 15.80 -30.06 -15.36
N PRO A 95 15.99 -30.23 -16.68
CA PRO A 95 15.53 -31.44 -17.36
C PRO A 95 16.10 -32.67 -16.65
N LYS A 96 15.22 -33.55 -16.18
CA LYS A 96 15.61 -34.84 -15.59
C LYS A 96 16.52 -35.54 -16.58
N LYS A 97 17.82 -35.64 -16.26
CA LYS A 97 18.79 -36.34 -17.10
C LYS A 97 18.28 -37.76 -17.34
N PRO A 98 18.32 -38.28 -18.58
CA PRO A 98 17.98 -39.67 -18.82
C PRO A 98 18.95 -40.55 -18.01
N ARG A 99 18.38 -41.43 -17.18
CA ARG A 99 19.09 -42.57 -16.60
C ARG A 99 19.38 -43.52 -17.75
N TRP A 100 20.63 -43.57 -18.18
CA TRP A 100 21.19 -44.71 -18.91
C TRP A 100 21.42 -45.85 -17.93
#